data_AF-A0A7V8WMJ5-F1
#
_entry.id   AF-A0A7V8WMJ5-F1
#
_cell.length_a   1.000
_cell.length_b   1.000
_cell.length_c   1.000
_cell.angle_alpha   90.00
_cell.angle_beta   90.00
_cell.angle_gamma   90.00
#
_symmetry.space_group_name_H-M   'P 1'
#
loop_
_entity.id
_entity.type
_entity.pdbx_description
1 polymer ?
#
loop_
_entity_poly.entity_id
_entity_poly.type
_entity_poly.pdbx_seq_one_letter_code
_entity_poly.pdbx_strand_id
1 'polypeptide(L)' 'MDSLPAEKIFSVTKTFGVTRVRVFGSWARGEAGDDSDLDLIVDAPGSTTLWDLVGIQQELEKL' A
#
# COMPACT_ATOMS: atom_id res chain seq x y z
N MET A 1 3.94 16.90 -7.18
CA MET A 1 3.40 15.67 -6.57
C MET A 1 3.89 14.52 -7.42
N ASP A 2 4.95 13.87 -6.96
CA ASP A 2 5.51 12.74 -7.68
C ASP A 2 4.44 11.65 -7.79
N SER A 3 4.29 11.07 -8.98
CA SER A 3 3.31 10.01 -9.21
C SER A 3 3.67 8.81 -8.34
N LEU A 4 2.70 8.29 -7.58
CA LEU A 4 2.87 7.08 -6.76
C LEU A 4 3.54 5.95 -7.57
N PRO A 5 4.53 5.24 -7.02
CA PRO A 5 5.24 4.17 -7.72
C PRO A 5 4.39 2.88 -7.75
N ALA A 6 3.26 2.93 -8.46
CA ALA A 6 2.23 1.89 -8.46
C ALA A 6 2.78 0.49 -8.78
N GLU A 7 3.69 0.37 -9.75
CA GLU A 7 4.31 -0.91 -10.10
C GLU A 7 5.10 -1.52 -8.94
N LYS A 8 5.85 -0.70 -8.19
CA LYS A 8 6.60 -1.15 -7.02
C LYS A 8 5.66 -1.57 -5.89
N ILE A 9 4.60 -0.79 -5.65
CA ILE A 9 3.57 -1.10 -4.64
C ILE A 9 2.92 -2.45 -4.97
N PHE A 10 2.55 -2.69 -6.23
CA PHE A 10 2.00 -3.99 -6.65
C PHE A 10 3.01 -5.13 -6.53
N SER A 11 4.30 -4.88 -6.83
CA SER A 11 5.34 -5.88 -6.66
C SER A 11 5.50 -6.29 -5.19
N VAL A 12 5.56 -5.31 -4.27
CA VAL A 12 5.68 -5.56 -2.83
C VAL A 12 4.44 -6.30 -2.32
N THR A 13 3.23 -5.76 -2.53
CA THR A 13 2.00 -6.38 -2.01
C THR A 13 1.79 -7.82 -2.53
N LYS A 14 2.20 -8.10 -3.78
CA LYS A 14 2.13 -9.44 -4.36
C LYS A 14 3.02 -10.48 -3.66
N THR A 15 4.18 -10.10 -3.10
CA THR A 15 5.03 -11.07 -2.37
C THR A 15 4.38 -11.57 -1.08
N PHE A 16 3.44 -10.81 -0.52
CA PHE A 16 2.65 -11.17 0.65
C PHE A 16 1.30 -11.82 0.30
N GLY A 17 1.06 -12.13 -0.99
CA GLY A 17 -0.19 -12.73 -1.45
C GLY A 17 -1.40 -11.78 -1.43
N VAL A 18 -1.17 -10.49 -1.21
CA VAL A 18 -2.20 -9.47 -1.18
C VAL A 18 -2.62 -9.10 -2.60
N THR A 19 -3.93 -8.91 -2.81
CA THR A 19 -4.53 -8.64 -4.13
C THR A 19 -5.50 -7.46 -4.09
N ARG A 20 -6.01 -7.06 -5.26
CA ARG A 20 -7.01 -5.97 -5.41
C ARG A 20 -6.65 -4.68 -4.65
N VAL A 21 -5.37 -4.33 -4.69
CA VAL A 21 -4.82 -3.14 -4.04
C VAL A 21 -5.40 -1.87 -4.68
N ARG A 22 -6.00 -1.01 -3.86
CA ARG A 22 -6.54 0.29 -4.27
C ARG A 22 -6.13 1.38 -3.31
N VAL A 23 -5.93 2.58 -3.86
CA VAL A 23 -5.69 3.80 -3.08
C VAL A 23 -6.98 4.26 -2.42
N PHE A 24 -6.89 4.66 -1.16
CA PHE A 24 -7.94 5.31 -0.41
C PHE A 24 -7.43 6.63 0.17
N GLY A 25 -8.27 7.33 0.95
CA GLY A 25 -7.83 8.52 1.68
C GLY A 25 -7.55 9.74 0.80
N SER A 26 -6.64 10.59 1.26
CA SER A 26 -6.32 11.89 0.66
C SER A 26 -5.81 11.77 -0.78
N TRP A 27 -5.00 10.76 -1.08
CA TRP A 27 -4.52 10.46 -2.42
C TRP A 27 -5.66 10.14 -3.40
N ALA A 28 -6.65 9.36 -2.98
CA ALA A 28 -7.82 9.06 -3.82
C ALA A 28 -8.72 10.28 -4.08
N ARG A 29 -8.67 11.28 -3.20
CA ARG A 29 -9.45 12.54 -3.32
C ARG A 29 -8.70 13.68 -4.00
N GLY A 30 -7.40 13.52 -4.26
CA GLY A 30 -6.54 14.61 -4.77
C GLY A 30 -6.22 15.67 -3.71
N GLU A 31 -6.34 15.33 -2.43
CA GLU A 31 -6.09 16.21 -1.29
C GLU A 31 -4.75 15.93 -0.60
N ALA A 32 -4.01 14.92 -1.04
CA ALA A 32 -2.72 14.59 -0.45
C ALA A 32 -1.71 15.75 -0.65
N GLY A 33 -0.89 15.98 0.37
CA GLY A 33 0.27 16.87 0.33
C GLY A 33 1.56 16.10 0.60
N ASP A 34 2.67 16.81 0.75
CA ASP A 34 4.00 16.19 0.85
C ASP A 34 4.17 15.31 2.11
N ASP A 35 3.44 15.62 3.18
CA ASP A 35 3.46 14.87 4.45
C ASP A 35 2.28 13.88 4.58
N SER A 36 1.55 13.60 3.49
CA SER A 36 0.39 12.72 3.55
C SER A 36 0.75 11.24 3.47
N ASP A 37 0.20 10.46 4.40
CA ASP A 37 0.24 9.00 4.34
C ASP A 37 -0.44 8.45 3.08
N LEU A 38 -0.02 7.24 2.69
CA LEU A 38 -0.65 6.48 1.62
C LEU A 38 -1.55 5.38 2.19
N ASP A 39 -2.87 5.62 2.16
CA ASP A 39 -3.85 4.62 2.57
C ASP A 39 -4.15 3.62 1.45
N LEU A 40 -4.03 2.33 1.75
CA LEU A 40 -4.35 1.24 0.82
C LEU A 40 -5.47 0.35 1.38
N ILE A 41 -6.44 0.05 0.53
CA ILE A 41 -7.41 -1.02 0.75
C ILE A 41 -7.00 -2.21 -0.09
N VAL A 42 -6.97 -3.38 0.52
CA VAL A 42 -6.47 -4.60 -0.10
C VAL A 42 -7.31 -5.82 0.25
N ASP A 43 -7.31 -6.82 -0.63
CA ASP A 43 -7.81 -8.15 -0.32
C ASP A 43 -6.64 -9.01 0.16
N ALA A 44 -6.61 -9.26 1.47
CA ALA A 44 -5.59 -10.09 2.11
C ALA A 44 -6.08 -11.54 2.27
N PRO A 45 -5.21 -12.56 2.09
CA PRO A 45 -5.53 -13.95 2.43
C PRO A 45 -6.02 -14.11 3.88
N GLY A 46 -6.90 -15.09 4.13
CA GLY A 46 -7.35 -15.38 5.51
C GLY A 46 -6.24 -15.86 6.45
N SER A 47 -5.07 -16.23 5.91
CA SER A 47 -3.87 -16.59 6.66
C SER A 47 -2.97 -15.39 6.99
N THR A 48 -3.29 -14.18 6.52
CA THR A 48 -2.50 -12.98 6.78
C THR A 48 -2.48 -12.66 8.26
N THR A 49 -1.28 -12.54 8.81
CA THR A 49 -1.05 -12.21 10.21
C THR A 49 -0.74 -10.72 10.38
N LEU A 50 -0.76 -10.23 11.62
CA LEU A 50 -0.29 -8.88 11.92
C LEU A 50 1.18 -8.67 11.54
N TRP A 51 2.01 -9.71 11.60
CA TRP A 51 3.42 -9.62 11.19
C TRP A 51 3.57 -9.44 9.68
N ASP A 52 2.72 -10.09 8.88
CA ASP A 52 2.69 -9.89 7.44
C ASP A 52 2.28 -8.45 7.10
N LEU A 53 1.27 -7.91 7.79
CA LEU A 53 0.82 -6.52 7.61
C LEU A 53 1.92 -5.52 7.96
N VAL A 54 2.63 -5.71 9.07
CA VAL A 54 3.79 -4.88 9.46
C VAL A 54 4.91 -5.01 8.43
N GLY A 55 5.16 -6.22 7.92
CA GLY A 55 6.14 -6.46 6.86
C GLY A 55 5.82 -5.71 5.58
N ILE A 56 4.55 -5.76 5.13
CA ILE A 56 4.09 -5.00 3.96
C ILE A 56 4.30 -3.50 4.16
N GLN A 57 3.87 -2.96 5.31
CA GLN A 57 4.03 -1.53 5.62
C GLN A 57 5.50 -1.11 5.54
N GLN A 58 6.40 -1.83 6.21
CA GLN A 58 7.82 -1.49 6.22
C GLN A 58 8.46 -1.58 4.83
N GLU A 59 8.05 -2.53 3.98
CA GLU A 59 8.58 -2.62 2.62
C GLU A 59 8.04 -1.50 1.72
N LEU A 60 6.80 -1.06 1.93
CA LEU A 60 6.22 0.08 1.21
C LEU A 60 6.84 1.43 1.63
N GLU A 61 7.15 1.62 2.91
CA GLU A 61 7.82 2.84 3.42
C GLU A 61 9.27 3.01 2.91
N LYS A 62 9.89 1.94 2.39
CA LYS A 62 11.25 1.97 1.81
C LYS A 62 11.29 2.37 0.33
N LEU A 63 10.14 2.52 -0.32
CA LEU A 63 10.03 2.80 -1.77
C LEU A 63 10.35 4.24 -2.13
#